data_AF-A0A815EHI4-F1
#
_entry.id   AF-A0A815EHI4-F1
#
_cell.length_a   1.000
_cell.length_b   1.000
_cell.length_c   1.000
_cell.angle_alpha   90.00
_cell.angle_beta   90.00
_cell.angle_gamma   90.00
#
_symmetry.space_group_name_H-M   'P 1'
#
loop_
_entity.id
_entity.type
_entity.pdbx_description
1 polymer ?
#
loop_
_entity_poly.entity_id
_entity_poly.type
_entity_poly.pdbx_seq_one_letter_code
_entity_poly.pdbx_strand_id
1 'polypeptide(L)'
;MNITIRETQIDVAQHMMQITSRTNNSLPKSIVMQMNMGEGKTSVILPMLALSLSEPNSTLIRIVVLKSLFPTNYQSLRYKLGGLLNRRVFPFACRRDMNFTNEQINGIFRRFQQALNNCDVILTSPEDILSFDLLTLDKSRREEFDVSRSMLTMQRWLKKHTRDILDESDEILHVKYQLIYTVGSQQQVDAGAERWATIQSILQLVKMHAEQISMDFQEDVCYKPAERKSAFPQFRLQSHKPFSTLCKKIADDWLSTRPHRQKQRDDISELVLNPDLCIDEYVDEYSPLDIQLFLVVRGLLSSEVLLVALKKRYRVNYGINPNPAFKRLLAVPYRAKDVATDRTEFGHPDVALVLTHLTYYYSGLSDSQLTQCFDRLNDHENDPASIYDQWILYENATAIPTSIQQWRGVNLKDYQQRTQLRFPALRYNITRPHRQKQRDDISELVLNPDLCIDEYVDEYSPLDIQLFLVVRGLLSSEVLLVALKKRYRVNYGINPNPAFKRLLAVPYRAKDVAADRTEFGHPDVALVLTHLTYYYSGLSDSQLTQCFDRLNDHENDPASIYDQWLLYENATDIPTSI
;
A
#
# COMPACT_ATOMS: atom_id res chain seq x y z
N MET A 1 -22.51 15.26 50.40
CA MET A 1 -21.73 15.83 49.29
C MET A 1 -21.59 17.33 49.57
N ASN A 2 -20.38 17.86 49.75
CA ASN A 2 -20.17 19.32 49.83
C ASN A 2 -19.97 19.86 48.41
N ILE A 3 -21.07 20.07 47.68
CA ILE A 3 -21.04 20.85 46.44
C ILE A 3 -21.41 22.29 46.78
N THR A 4 -20.46 23.20 46.58
CA THR A 4 -20.72 24.64 46.59
C THR A 4 -20.77 25.09 45.13
N ILE A 5 -21.92 25.60 44.71
CA ILE A 5 -22.10 26.14 43.36
C ILE A 5 -21.51 27.54 43.34
N ARG A 6 -20.62 27.80 42.39
CA ARG A 6 -20.01 29.13 42.18
C ARG A 6 -20.89 29.99 41.29
N GLU A 7 -20.86 31.30 41.49
CA GLU A 7 -21.62 32.28 40.70
C GLU A 7 -21.37 32.12 39.19
N THR A 8 -20.11 32.01 38.79
CA THR A 8 -19.73 31.79 37.39
C THR A 8 -20.36 30.53 36.76
N GLN A 9 -20.55 29.46 37.54
CA GLN A 9 -21.21 28.25 37.05
C GLN A 9 -22.70 28.48 36.81
N ILE A 10 -23.34 29.30 37.64
CA ILE A 10 -24.75 29.68 37.50
C ILE A 10 -24.90 30.56 36.26
N ASP A 11 -24.05 31.57 36.10
CA ASP A 11 -24.12 32.50 34.97
C ASP A 11 -24.00 31.76 33.64
N VAL A 12 -23.02 30.86 33.52
CA VAL A 12 -22.84 30.03 32.32
C VAL A 12 -24.06 29.13 32.09
N ALA A 13 -24.55 28.45 33.14
CA ALA A 13 -25.71 27.57 33.02
C ALA A 13 -26.98 28.34 32.60
N GLN A 14 -27.25 29.49 33.22
CA GLN A 14 -28.38 30.36 32.89
C GLN A 14 -28.28 30.89 31.46
N HIS A 15 -27.09 31.32 31.02
CA HIS A 15 -26.90 31.80 29.67
C HIS A 15 -27.21 30.71 28.63
N MET A 16 -26.73 29.48 28.86
CA MET A 16 -27.03 28.33 28.01
C MET A 16 -28.51 27.92 28.03
N MET A 17 -29.23 28.16 29.13
CA MET A 17 -30.68 27.89 29.23
C MET A 17 -31.53 28.97 28.53
N GLN A 18 -31.25 30.25 28.78
CA GLN A 18 -32.05 31.40 28.33
C GLN A 18 -32.09 31.55 26.81
N ILE A 19 -30.99 31.24 26.12
CA ILE A 19 -30.92 31.34 24.66
C ILE A 19 -31.86 30.34 23.97
N THR A 20 -32.31 29.30 24.69
CA THR A 20 -33.23 28.29 24.16
C THR A 20 -34.69 28.41 24.54
N SER A 21 -35.06 29.35 25.42
CA SER A 21 -36.46 29.58 25.80
C SER A 21 -37.13 30.74 25.03
N ARG A 22 -36.37 31.51 24.24
CA ARG A 22 -36.90 32.65 23.46
C ARG A 22 -37.31 32.22 22.05
N THR A 23 -38.62 32.18 21.82
CA THR A 23 -39.29 31.76 20.59
C THR A 23 -39.37 32.82 19.48
N ASN A 24 -38.72 33.99 19.64
CA ASN A 24 -38.78 35.05 18.64
C ASN A 24 -37.54 35.07 17.74
N ASN A 25 -37.82 34.95 16.44
CA ASN A 25 -36.95 34.85 15.28
C ASN A 25 -35.54 35.45 15.42
N SER A 26 -34.53 34.61 15.11
CA SER A 26 -33.10 34.88 14.88
C SER A 26 -32.09 34.70 16.02
N LEU A 27 -32.35 33.85 17.02
CA LEU A 27 -31.32 33.36 17.94
C LEU A 27 -30.72 32.00 17.50
N PRO A 28 -29.44 31.72 17.80
CA PRO A 28 -28.76 30.50 17.37
C PRO A 28 -29.35 29.25 18.04
N LYS A 29 -29.64 28.21 17.24
CA LYS A 29 -30.18 26.90 17.71
C LYS A 29 -29.22 26.10 18.60
N SER A 30 -27.96 26.50 18.66
CA SER A 30 -26.88 25.83 19.38
C SER A 30 -25.98 26.86 20.03
N ILE A 31 -25.40 26.52 21.19
CA ILE A 31 -24.48 27.39 21.93
C ILE A 31 -23.24 26.60 22.33
N VAL A 32 -22.09 27.27 22.30
CA VAL A 32 -20.82 26.75 22.78
C VAL A 32 -20.28 27.75 23.82
N MET A 33 -19.82 27.23 24.96
CA MET A 33 -19.23 28.02 26.04
C MET A 33 -17.85 27.45 26.35
N GLN A 34 -16.87 28.33 26.54
CA GLN A 34 -15.53 27.95 26.96
C GLN A 34 -15.35 28.26 28.45
N MET A 35 -14.80 27.29 29.19
CA MET A 35 -14.42 27.46 30.60
C MET A 35 -13.08 26.78 30.86
N ASN A 36 -12.35 27.28 31.86
CA ASN A 36 -11.06 26.70 32.21
C ASN A 36 -11.23 25.30 32.80
N MET A 37 -10.18 24.49 32.70
CA MET A 37 -10.16 23.15 33.28
C MET A 37 -10.31 23.23 34.81
N GLY A 38 -11.13 22.35 35.38
CA GLY A 38 -11.38 22.30 36.83
C GLY A 38 -12.43 23.29 37.35
N GLU A 39 -13.04 24.11 36.49
CA GLU A 39 -14.13 25.03 36.91
C GLU A 39 -15.49 24.33 37.11
N GLY A 40 -15.55 23.01 36.93
CA GLY A 40 -16.72 22.21 37.24
C GLY A 40 -17.77 22.10 36.14
N LYS A 41 -17.35 22.20 34.85
CA LYS A 41 -18.18 21.97 33.65
C LYS A 41 -19.04 20.71 33.78
N THR A 42 -18.40 19.56 33.82
CA THR A 42 -19.04 18.24 33.91
C THR A 42 -19.67 17.97 35.27
N SER A 43 -19.11 18.57 36.33
CA SER A 43 -19.53 18.24 37.70
C SER A 43 -20.74 19.03 38.20
N VAL A 44 -20.96 20.24 37.69
CA VAL A 44 -22.00 21.16 38.18
C VAL A 44 -22.93 21.61 37.04
N ILE A 45 -22.36 22.19 35.98
CA ILE A 45 -23.15 22.81 34.90
C ILE A 45 -23.91 21.76 34.10
N LEU A 46 -23.24 20.67 33.73
CA LEU A 46 -23.84 19.62 32.90
C LEU A 46 -25.08 18.97 33.56
N PRO A 47 -25.07 18.59 34.86
CA PRO A 47 -26.29 18.22 35.58
C PRO A 47 -27.38 19.29 35.60
N MET A 48 -27.03 20.58 35.78
CA MET A 48 -28.01 21.68 35.76
C MET A 48 -28.71 21.78 34.41
N LEU A 49 -27.94 21.77 33.33
CA LEU A 49 -28.48 21.80 31.97
C LEU A 49 -29.36 20.59 31.69
N ALA A 50 -28.94 19.39 32.11
CA ALA A 50 -29.73 18.19 31.90
C ALA A 50 -31.11 18.23 32.57
N LEU A 51 -31.23 18.91 33.72
CA LEU A 51 -32.51 19.10 34.41
C LEU A 51 -33.34 20.20 33.77
N SER A 52 -32.74 21.36 33.55
CA SER A 52 -33.47 22.57 33.13
C SER A 52 -33.93 22.52 31.68
N LEU A 53 -33.24 21.75 30.82
CA LEU A 53 -33.56 21.62 29.40
C LEU A 53 -34.47 20.42 29.10
N SER A 54 -34.67 19.52 30.06
CA SER A 54 -35.58 18.38 29.89
C SER A 54 -37.04 18.84 29.95
N GLU A 55 -37.86 18.39 29.01
CA GLU A 55 -39.28 18.70 28.96
C GLU A 55 -40.08 17.39 28.83
N PRO A 56 -41.00 17.09 29.76
CA PRO A 56 -41.81 15.88 29.70
C PRO A 56 -42.55 15.78 28.35
N ASN A 57 -42.50 14.60 27.72
CA ASN A 57 -43.13 14.31 26.43
C ASN A 57 -42.59 15.10 25.21
N SER A 58 -41.63 16.01 25.39
CA SER A 58 -41.12 16.90 24.34
C SER A 58 -39.62 16.68 24.10
N THR A 59 -38.80 16.86 25.14
CA THR A 59 -37.33 16.91 25.02
C THR A 59 -36.65 15.97 26.00
N LEU A 60 -35.97 14.96 25.47
CA LEU A 60 -35.09 14.03 26.15
C LEU A 60 -33.64 14.51 26.06
N ILE A 61 -32.94 14.62 27.19
CA ILE A 61 -31.54 15.05 27.17
C ILE A 61 -30.62 13.86 26.86
N ARG A 62 -29.71 14.08 25.91
CA ARG A 62 -28.64 13.15 25.57
C ARG A 62 -27.28 13.82 25.79
N ILE A 63 -26.59 13.38 26.82
CA ILE A 63 -25.24 13.83 27.13
C ILE A 63 -24.27 12.99 26.29
N VAL A 64 -23.44 13.68 25.51
CA VAL A 64 -22.42 13.07 24.66
C VAL A 64 -21.05 13.37 25.27
N VAL A 65 -20.29 12.33 25.56
CA VAL A 65 -18.96 12.43 26.20
C VAL A 65 -17.93 11.63 25.40
N LEU A 66 -16.65 11.97 25.55
CA LEU A 66 -15.55 11.16 25.03
C LEU A 66 -15.62 9.72 25.59
N LYS A 67 -15.37 8.72 24.74
CA LYS A 67 -15.45 7.30 25.12
C LYS A 67 -14.56 6.95 26.33
N SER A 68 -13.40 7.58 26.45
CA SER A 68 -12.47 7.43 27.57
C SER A 68 -13.01 7.95 28.90
N LEU A 69 -13.87 8.98 28.86
CA LEU A 69 -14.48 9.60 30.04
C LEU A 69 -15.84 8.99 30.40
N PHE A 70 -16.38 8.12 29.56
CA PHE A 70 -17.70 7.51 29.73
C PHE A 70 -17.90 6.86 31.11
N PRO A 71 -17.01 5.99 31.63
CA PRO A 71 -17.22 5.33 32.93
C PRO A 71 -17.27 6.33 34.09
N THR A 72 -16.35 7.29 34.10
CA THR A 72 -16.24 8.33 35.13
C THR A 72 -17.47 9.24 35.12
N ASN A 73 -17.90 9.68 33.93
CA ASN A 73 -19.09 10.51 33.78
C ASN A 73 -20.37 9.77 34.15
N TYR A 74 -20.48 8.48 33.78
CA TYR A 74 -21.61 7.65 34.18
C TYR A 74 -21.75 7.55 35.70
N GLN A 75 -20.66 7.29 36.42
CA GLN A 75 -20.68 7.22 37.89
C GLN A 75 -21.06 8.56 38.53
N SER A 76 -20.44 9.65 38.09
CA SER A 76 -20.69 11.01 38.58
C SER A 76 -22.15 11.45 38.34
N LEU A 77 -22.66 11.24 37.13
CA LEU A 77 -24.02 11.61 36.76
C LEU A 77 -25.06 10.72 37.44
N ARG A 78 -24.83 9.41 37.54
CA ARG A 78 -25.74 8.51 38.25
C ARG A 78 -25.87 8.89 39.71
N TYR A 79 -24.77 9.28 40.38
CA TYR A 79 -24.83 9.74 41.77
C TYR A 79 -25.62 11.05 41.91
N LYS A 80 -25.39 12.03 41.03
CA LYS A 80 -26.02 13.36 41.10
C LYS A 80 -27.47 13.36 40.63
N LEU A 81 -27.71 12.90 39.40
CA LEU A 81 -29.03 12.87 38.79
C LEU A 81 -29.89 11.76 39.41
N GLY A 82 -29.37 10.54 39.49
CA GLY A 82 -30.12 9.38 39.98
C GLY A 82 -30.30 9.37 41.48
N GLY A 83 -29.28 9.78 42.24
CA GLY A 83 -29.33 9.84 43.69
C GLY A 83 -30.11 11.05 44.20
N LEU A 84 -29.65 12.26 43.88
CA LEU A 84 -30.18 13.49 44.50
C LEU A 84 -31.48 13.98 43.86
N LEU A 85 -31.63 13.77 42.56
CA LEU A 85 -32.67 14.40 41.74
C LEU A 85 -33.67 13.37 41.17
N ASN A 86 -33.50 12.09 41.53
CA ASN A 86 -34.32 10.96 41.12
C ASN A 86 -34.53 10.87 39.59
N ARG A 87 -33.50 11.23 38.80
CA ARG A 87 -33.46 11.08 37.34
C ARG A 87 -32.50 9.96 36.95
N ARG A 88 -32.99 8.95 36.26
CA ARG A 88 -32.15 7.83 35.81
C ARG A 88 -31.20 8.28 34.72
N VAL A 89 -29.99 7.71 34.73
CA VAL A 89 -29.02 7.87 33.65
C VAL A 89 -28.98 6.57 32.86
N PHE A 90 -29.43 6.60 31.61
CA PHE A 90 -29.45 5.47 30.70
C PHE A 90 -28.17 5.46 29.86
N PRO A 91 -27.23 4.53 30.09
CA PRO A 91 -26.08 4.39 29.23
C PRO A 91 -26.54 3.78 27.90
N PHE A 92 -26.20 4.44 26.79
CA PHE A 92 -26.37 3.92 25.45
C PHE A 92 -24.99 3.65 24.85
N ALA A 93 -24.75 2.39 24.49
CA ALA A 93 -23.54 1.95 23.85
C ALA A 93 -23.89 1.04 22.68
N CYS A 94 -23.16 1.19 21.57
CA CYS A 94 -23.41 0.47 20.34
C CYS A 94 -22.07 0.11 19.70
N ARG A 95 -21.87 -1.17 19.38
CA ARG A 95 -20.66 -1.66 18.72
C ARG A 95 -21.04 -2.44 17.48
N ARG A 96 -20.15 -2.43 16.49
CA ARG A 96 -20.33 -3.16 15.21
C ARG A 96 -20.64 -4.65 15.36
N ASP A 97 -20.13 -5.30 16.40
CA ASP A 97 -20.31 -6.73 16.66
C ASP A 97 -21.65 -7.07 17.35
N MET A 98 -22.46 -6.07 17.69
CA MET A 98 -23.76 -6.29 18.31
C MET A 98 -24.80 -6.77 17.27
N ASN A 99 -25.28 -7.99 17.47
CA ASN A 99 -26.39 -8.54 16.69
C ASN A 99 -27.73 -8.20 17.36
N PHE A 100 -28.25 -7.02 17.04
CA PHE A 100 -29.55 -6.60 17.53
C PHE A 100 -30.68 -7.43 16.92
N THR A 101 -31.57 -7.94 17.76
CA THR A 101 -32.88 -8.46 17.34
C THR A 101 -33.93 -7.35 17.36
N ASN A 102 -35.03 -7.55 16.63
CA ASN A 102 -36.14 -6.60 16.61
C ASN A 102 -36.71 -6.37 18.03
N GLU A 103 -36.80 -7.43 18.84
CA GLU A 103 -37.24 -7.34 20.24
C GLU A 103 -36.31 -6.48 21.10
N GLN A 104 -34.98 -6.64 20.94
CA GLN A 104 -34.00 -5.84 21.66
C GLN A 104 -34.10 -4.35 21.31
N ILE A 105 -34.22 -4.02 20.02
CA ILE A 105 -34.38 -2.63 19.57
C ILE A 105 -35.67 -2.02 20.13
N ASN A 106 -36.79 -2.74 20.04
CA ASN A 106 -38.05 -2.29 20.61
C ASN A 106 -38.01 -2.17 22.13
N GLY A 107 -37.24 -3.02 22.81
CA GLY A 107 -36.94 -2.91 24.24
C GLY A 107 -36.19 -1.62 24.58
N ILE A 108 -35.11 -1.32 23.84
CA ILE A 108 -34.35 -0.08 24.03
C ILE A 108 -35.22 1.14 23.72
N PHE A 109 -36.01 1.08 22.63
CA PHE A 109 -36.87 2.19 22.22
C PHE A 109 -37.94 2.50 23.28
N ARG A 110 -38.60 1.47 23.83
CA ARG A 110 -39.53 1.65 24.96
C ARG A 110 -38.87 2.29 26.18
N ARG A 111 -37.62 1.92 26.49
CA ARG A 111 -36.87 2.55 27.60
C ARG A 111 -36.58 4.02 27.34
N PHE A 112 -36.29 4.42 26.10
CA PHE A 112 -36.10 5.83 25.76
C PHE A 112 -37.41 6.62 25.79
N GLN A 113 -38.53 6.03 25.37
CA GLN A 113 -39.84 6.66 25.52
C GLN A 113 -40.21 6.85 27.00
N GLN A 114 -39.94 5.86 27.85
CA GLN A 114 -40.09 6.00 29.31
C GLN A 114 -39.16 7.08 29.87
N ALA A 115 -37.91 7.12 29.39
CA ALA A 115 -36.94 8.14 29.80
C ALA A 115 -37.42 9.56 29.47
N LEU A 116 -38.02 9.77 28.29
CA LEU A 116 -38.63 11.05 27.92
C LEU A 116 -39.72 11.47 28.90
N ASN A 117 -40.63 10.56 29.25
CA ASN A 117 -41.75 10.86 30.16
C ASN A 117 -41.26 11.18 31.58
N ASN A 118 -40.22 10.46 32.02
CA ASN A 118 -39.62 10.65 33.34
C ASN A 118 -38.57 11.77 33.39
N CYS A 119 -38.29 12.44 32.26
CA CYS A 119 -37.18 13.39 32.11
C CYS A 119 -35.84 12.82 32.62
N ASP A 120 -35.65 11.52 32.39
CA ASP A 120 -34.38 10.84 32.58
C ASP A 120 -33.38 11.29 31.50
N VAL A 121 -32.13 10.83 31.59
CA VAL A 121 -31.06 11.31 30.72
C VAL A 121 -30.34 10.15 30.02
N ILE A 122 -30.08 10.28 28.73
CA ILE A 122 -29.22 9.35 27.98
C ILE A 122 -27.76 9.80 28.12
N LEU A 123 -26.84 8.86 28.39
CA LEU A 123 -25.41 9.07 28.29
C LEU A 123 -24.83 8.20 27.17
N THR A 124 -24.16 8.82 26.20
CA THR A 124 -23.61 8.14 25.01
C THR A 124 -22.24 8.73 24.64
N SER A 125 -21.55 8.09 23.70
CA SER A 125 -20.40 8.67 22.99
C SER A 125 -20.73 8.95 21.51
N PRO A 126 -19.96 9.80 20.81
CA PRO A 126 -20.12 10.01 19.37
C PRO A 126 -19.98 8.70 18.58
N GLU A 127 -19.05 7.83 18.99
CA GLU A 127 -18.79 6.55 18.34
C GLU A 127 -19.97 5.59 18.46
N ASP A 128 -20.70 5.60 19.58
CA ASP A 128 -21.89 4.77 19.76
C ASP A 128 -23.06 5.27 18.90
N ILE A 129 -23.23 6.60 18.76
CA ILE A 129 -24.25 7.20 17.87
C ILE A 129 -23.97 6.78 16.43
N LEU A 130 -22.74 7.04 15.96
CA LEU A 130 -22.32 6.69 14.60
C LEU A 130 -22.38 5.18 14.35
N SER A 131 -22.00 4.35 15.33
CA SER A 131 -22.09 2.89 15.22
C SER A 131 -23.53 2.42 15.04
N PHE A 132 -24.49 3.05 15.74
CA PHE A 132 -25.91 2.75 15.59
C PHE A 132 -26.43 3.18 14.21
N ASP A 133 -25.98 4.33 13.72
CA ASP A 133 -26.28 4.83 12.36
C ASP A 133 -25.78 3.90 11.26
N LEU A 134 -24.51 3.51 11.34
CA LEU A 134 -23.90 2.60 10.37
C LEU A 134 -24.46 1.17 10.46
N LEU A 135 -24.77 0.66 11.66
CA LEU A 135 -25.41 -0.65 11.81
C LEU A 135 -26.81 -0.70 11.20
N THR A 136 -27.61 0.37 11.33
CA THR A 136 -28.92 0.43 10.68
C THR A 136 -28.80 0.27 9.16
N LEU A 137 -27.83 0.96 8.55
CA LEU A 137 -27.53 0.83 7.13
C LEU A 137 -27.01 -0.56 6.77
N ASP A 138 -26.09 -1.13 7.56
CA ASP A 138 -25.55 -2.48 7.36
C ASP A 138 -26.66 -3.53 7.42
N LYS A 139 -27.58 -3.44 8.39
CA LYS A 139 -28.75 -4.32 8.49
C LYS A 139 -29.68 -4.18 7.30
N SER A 140 -29.92 -2.97 6.79
CA SER A 140 -30.68 -2.79 5.55
C SER A 140 -29.99 -3.41 4.33
N ARG A 141 -28.65 -3.32 4.24
CA ARG A 141 -27.88 -3.92 3.15
C ARG A 141 -27.84 -5.44 3.19
N ARG A 142 -27.92 -6.04 4.38
CA ARG A 142 -28.01 -7.49 4.58
C ARG A 142 -29.44 -8.03 4.44
N GLU A 143 -30.37 -7.19 3.99
CA GLU A 143 -31.79 -7.54 3.82
C GLU A 143 -32.50 -7.89 5.15
N GLU A 144 -31.94 -7.51 6.30
CA GLU A 144 -32.57 -7.62 7.62
C GLU A 144 -33.55 -6.43 7.83
N PHE A 145 -34.59 -6.37 6.98
CA PHE A 145 -35.47 -5.20 6.87
C PHE A 145 -36.28 -4.91 8.13
N ASP A 146 -36.75 -5.93 8.85
CA ASP A 146 -37.54 -5.72 10.07
C ASP A 146 -36.71 -5.05 11.17
N VAL A 147 -35.49 -5.54 11.40
CA VAL A 147 -34.57 -4.98 12.39
C VAL A 147 -34.17 -3.57 11.98
N SER A 148 -33.75 -3.38 10.72
CA SER A 148 -33.31 -2.07 10.24
C SER A 148 -34.43 -1.02 10.25
N ARG A 149 -35.68 -1.40 9.96
CA ARG A 149 -36.84 -0.51 10.06
C ARG A 149 -37.10 -0.06 11.50
N SER A 150 -36.99 -0.97 12.48
CA SER A 150 -37.15 -0.63 13.89
C SER A 150 -36.01 0.29 14.37
N MET A 151 -34.77 0.01 13.96
CA MET A 151 -33.63 0.88 14.27
C MET A 151 -33.81 2.28 13.65
N LEU A 152 -34.19 2.35 12.38
CA LEU A 152 -34.46 3.62 11.68
C LEU A 152 -35.59 4.41 12.33
N THR A 153 -36.63 3.73 12.81
CA THR A 153 -37.74 4.36 13.54
C THR A 153 -37.25 5.00 14.83
N MET A 154 -36.43 4.28 15.59
CA MET A 154 -35.81 4.78 16.81
C MET A 154 -34.86 5.96 16.53
N GLN A 155 -34.05 5.91 15.46
CA GLN A 155 -33.18 7.02 15.05
C GLN A 155 -33.95 8.29 14.71
N ARG A 156 -35.02 8.16 13.90
CA ARG A 156 -35.90 9.29 13.55
C ARG A 156 -36.55 9.88 14.79
N TRP A 157 -36.98 9.02 15.71
CA TRP A 157 -37.55 9.45 16.98
C TRP A 157 -36.52 10.20 17.84
N LEU A 158 -35.29 9.68 17.97
CA LEU A 158 -34.22 10.34 18.70
C LEU A 158 -33.94 11.72 18.09
N LYS A 159 -33.72 11.81 16.78
CA LYS A 159 -33.47 13.08 16.08
C LYS A 159 -34.55 14.15 16.33
N LYS A 160 -35.80 13.73 16.55
CA LYS A 160 -36.93 14.62 16.83
C LYS A 160 -37.04 15.03 18.30
N HIS A 161 -36.76 14.12 19.24
CA HIS A 161 -37.05 14.33 20.67
C HIS A 161 -35.81 14.51 21.52
N THR A 162 -34.59 14.37 20.99
CA THR A 162 -33.37 14.56 21.78
C THR A 162 -32.79 15.95 21.65
N ARG A 163 -32.29 16.47 22.78
CA ARG A 163 -31.40 17.62 22.81
C ARG A 163 -30.04 17.21 23.34
N ASP A 164 -29.02 17.46 22.53
CA ASP A 164 -27.66 17.02 22.80
C ASP A 164 -26.89 18.06 23.64
N ILE A 165 -26.16 17.57 24.65
CA ILE A 165 -25.20 18.35 25.43
C ILE A 165 -23.84 17.67 25.25
N LEU A 166 -22.88 18.39 24.66
CA LEU A 166 -21.54 17.86 24.37
C LEU A 166 -20.57 18.28 25.48
N ASP A 167 -19.89 17.33 26.11
CA ASP A 167 -18.78 17.57 27.04
C ASP A 167 -17.45 17.44 26.28
N GLU A 168 -16.54 18.40 26.41
CA GLU A 168 -15.32 18.50 25.57
C GLU A 168 -15.66 18.57 24.07
N SER A 169 -16.50 19.54 23.70
CA SER A 169 -17.05 19.69 22.34
C SER A 169 -16.00 19.90 21.25
N ASP A 170 -14.87 20.51 21.60
CA ASP A 170 -13.71 20.71 20.72
C ASP A 170 -13.09 19.38 20.27
N GLU A 171 -12.94 18.43 21.19
CA GLU A 171 -12.45 17.08 20.88
C GLU A 171 -13.54 16.24 20.19
N ILE A 172 -14.79 16.28 20.68
CA ILE A 172 -15.91 15.51 20.10
C ILE A 172 -16.15 15.87 18.63
N LEU A 173 -16.07 17.16 18.29
CA LEU A 173 -16.31 17.66 16.94
C LEU A 173 -15.04 17.71 16.09
N HIS A 174 -13.93 17.15 16.59
CA HIS A 174 -12.68 17.17 15.85
C HIS A 174 -12.77 16.32 14.58
N VAL A 175 -12.43 16.92 13.44
CA VAL A 175 -12.38 16.29 12.11
C VAL A 175 -11.49 15.03 11.99
N LYS A 176 -10.67 14.71 13.00
CA LYS A 176 -9.84 13.50 13.02
C LYS A 176 -10.67 12.25 13.34
N TYR A 177 -11.83 12.42 13.98
CA TYR A 177 -12.68 11.31 14.33
C TYR A 177 -13.54 10.92 13.13
N GLN A 178 -13.24 9.76 12.56
CA GLN A 178 -14.04 9.13 11.52
C GLN A 178 -14.24 7.66 11.87
N LEU A 179 -15.50 7.24 12.03
CA LEU A 179 -15.85 5.84 12.18
C LEU A 179 -16.22 5.27 10.80
N ILE A 180 -15.48 4.25 10.35
CA ILE A 180 -15.67 3.63 9.03
C ILE A 180 -16.13 2.18 9.21
N TYR A 181 -17.28 1.84 8.62
CA TYR A 181 -17.74 0.46 8.49
C TYR A 181 -17.41 -0.04 7.09
N THR A 182 -16.42 -0.94 7.01
CA THR A 182 -16.07 -1.63 5.77
C THR A 182 -17.18 -2.60 5.35
N VAL A 183 -17.53 -2.64 4.06
CA VAL A 183 -18.56 -3.55 3.52
C VAL A 183 -17.95 -4.39 2.40
N GLY A 184 -18.37 -5.65 2.29
CA GLY A 184 -17.87 -6.58 1.27
C GLY A 184 -16.62 -7.33 1.70
N SER A 185 -16.02 -8.05 0.75
CA SER A 185 -14.74 -8.73 0.92
C SER A 185 -13.58 -7.72 0.91
N GLN A 186 -12.51 -8.04 1.64
CA GLN A 186 -11.28 -7.26 1.57
C GLN A 186 -10.73 -7.31 0.13
N GLN A 187 -10.53 -6.13 -0.45
CA GLN A 187 -9.91 -5.96 -1.77
C GLN A 187 -8.48 -5.45 -1.62
N GLN A 188 -7.68 -5.62 -2.67
CA GLN A 188 -6.39 -4.92 -2.76
C GLN A 188 -6.64 -3.43 -2.96
N VAL A 189 -5.70 -2.60 -2.50
CA VAL A 189 -5.70 -1.16 -2.80
C VAL A 189 -5.36 -0.98 -4.29
N ASP A 190 -5.94 0.01 -4.96
CA ASP A 190 -5.67 0.27 -6.39
C ASP A 190 -4.16 0.43 -6.65
N ALA A 191 -3.70 -0.01 -7.82
CA ALA A 191 -2.28 -0.16 -8.18
C ALA A 191 -1.47 -1.14 -7.31
N GLY A 192 -2.09 -1.78 -6.30
CA GLY A 192 -1.53 -2.92 -5.56
C GLY A 192 -0.07 -2.72 -5.16
N ALA A 193 0.80 -3.58 -5.72
CA ALA A 193 2.22 -3.56 -5.41
C ALA A 193 2.99 -2.35 -5.94
N GLU A 194 2.58 -1.85 -7.08
CA GLU A 194 3.18 -0.68 -7.70
C GLU A 194 2.96 0.57 -6.85
N ARG A 195 1.84 0.65 -6.13
CA ARG A 195 1.56 1.78 -5.22
C ARG A 195 2.62 1.91 -4.13
N TRP A 196 2.93 0.82 -3.41
CA TRP A 196 3.94 0.88 -2.35
C TRP A 196 5.37 1.01 -2.91
N ALA A 197 5.67 0.38 -4.05
CA ALA A 197 6.95 0.54 -4.73
C ALA A 197 7.19 2.00 -5.17
N THR A 198 6.14 2.67 -5.65
CA THR A 198 6.17 4.09 -6.01
C THR A 198 6.44 4.97 -4.80
N ILE A 199 5.73 4.74 -3.69
CA ILE A 199 5.98 5.47 -2.43
C ILE A 199 7.43 5.28 -1.96
N GLN A 200 7.94 4.06 -2.00
CA GLN A 200 9.33 3.76 -1.66
C GLN A 200 10.32 4.51 -2.57
N SER A 201 10.07 4.55 -3.88
CA SER A 201 10.87 5.30 -4.85
C SER A 201 10.85 6.81 -4.57
N ILE A 202 9.67 7.39 -4.32
CA ILE A 202 9.54 8.82 -3.96
C ILE A 202 10.28 9.12 -2.65
N LEU A 203 10.22 8.25 -1.64
CA LEU A 203 10.98 8.42 -0.41
C LEU A 203 12.51 8.38 -0.65
N GLN A 204 13.00 7.61 -1.61
CA GLN A 204 14.43 7.67 -1.98
C GLN A 204 14.83 9.04 -2.52
N LEU A 205 13.99 9.64 -3.36
CA LEU A 205 14.20 11.01 -3.86
C LEU A 205 14.11 12.04 -2.72
N VAL A 206 13.18 11.86 -1.78
CA VAL A 206 13.13 12.67 -0.56
C VAL A 206 14.46 12.60 0.19
N LYS A 207 15.00 11.39 0.42
CA LYS A 207 16.30 11.20 1.08
C LYS A 207 17.44 11.88 0.32
N MET A 208 17.45 11.77 -1.01
CA MET A 208 18.47 12.38 -1.87
C MET A 208 18.51 13.91 -1.71
N HIS A 209 17.34 14.56 -1.63
CA HIS A 209 17.24 16.02 -1.52
C HIS A 209 17.19 16.54 -0.08
N ALA A 210 17.02 15.68 0.92
CA ALA A 210 16.75 16.07 2.31
C ALA A 210 17.82 17.02 2.88
N GLU A 211 19.10 16.72 2.63
CA GLU A 211 20.22 17.54 3.11
C GLU A 211 20.20 18.93 2.47
N GLN A 212 20.14 19.00 1.14
CA GLN A 212 20.08 20.28 0.43
C GLN A 212 18.88 21.13 0.85
N ILE A 213 17.68 20.54 0.94
CA ILE A 213 16.48 21.24 1.39
C ILE A 213 16.62 21.75 2.83
N SER A 214 17.33 21.01 3.71
CA SER A 214 17.60 21.47 5.07
C SER A 214 18.56 22.66 5.13
N MET A 215 19.54 22.73 4.20
CA MET A 215 20.46 23.86 4.10
C MET A 215 19.75 25.10 3.58
N ASP A 216 18.86 24.94 2.59
CA ASP A 216 18.11 26.03 1.97
C ASP A 216 17.01 26.60 2.90
N PHE A 217 16.49 25.79 3.83
CA PHE A 217 15.34 26.13 4.68
C PHE A 217 15.55 25.73 6.16
N GLN A 218 16.64 26.21 6.78
CA GLN A 218 17.08 25.79 8.12
C GLN A 218 16.02 25.91 9.23
N GLU A 219 15.18 26.95 9.19
CA GLU A 219 14.15 27.17 10.22
C GLU A 219 12.90 26.30 10.03
N ASP A 220 12.60 25.91 8.79
CA ASP A 220 11.39 25.22 8.39
C ASP A 220 11.57 23.69 8.24
N VAL A 221 12.80 23.20 8.44
CA VAL A 221 13.16 21.79 8.23
C VAL A 221 13.83 21.24 9.49
N CYS A 222 13.34 20.10 9.96
CA CYS A 222 14.02 19.31 10.98
C CYS A 222 14.77 18.18 10.30
N TYR A 223 16.09 18.32 10.20
CA TYR A 223 16.98 17.34 9.60
C TYR A 223 18.00 16.82 10.61
N LYS A 224 18.15 15.50 10.69
CA LYS A 224 19.24 14.83 11.38
C LYS A 224 19.86 13.82 10.41
N PRO A 225 21.17 13.93 10.11
CA PRO A 225 21.83 13.00 9.21
C PRO A 225 21.75 11.58 9.75
N ALA A 226 21.66 10.61 8.85
CA ALA A 226 21.74 9.20 9.19
C ALA A 226 23.21 8.80 9.45
N GLU A 227 23.42 7.83 10.35
CA GLU A 227 24.78 7.32 10.62
C GLU A 227 25.38 6.59 9.43
N ARG A 228 24.53 6.06 8.54
CA ARG A 228 24.93 5.28 7.37
C ARG A 228 24.27 5.80 6.11
N LYS A 229 24.94 5.60 4.98
CA LYS A 229 24.44 6.02 3.68
C LYS A 229 23.17 5.29 3.25
N SER A 230 22.97 4.02 3.61
CA SER A 230 21.72 3.31 3.29
C SER A 230 20.55 3.71 4.19
N ALA A 231 20.80 4.25 5.38
CA ALA A 231 19.76 4.64 6.32
C ALA A 231 19.04 5.94 5.90
N PHE A 232 17.77 6.06 6.27
CA PHE A 232 16.98 7.26 6.01
C PHE A 232 17.24 8.31 7.11
N PRO A 233 17.59 9.56 6.76
CA PRO A 233 17.82 10.62 7.74
C PRO A 233 16.51 11.01 8.43
N GLN A 234 16.54 11.45 9.69
CA GLN A 234 15.31 12.00 10.28
C GLN A 234 15.01 13.32 9.60
N PHE A 235 13.95 13.35 8.80
CA PHE A 235 13.58 14.49 7.97
C PHE A 235 12.11 14.83 8.16
N ARG A 236 11.83 16.09 8.50
CA ARG A 236 10.47 16.62 8.64
C ARG A 236 10.39 18.06 8.15
N LEU A 237 9.23 18.42 7.64
CA LEU A 237 8.92 19.78 7.17
C LEU A 237 7.95 20.45 8.15
N GLN A 238 8.13 21.75 8.39
CA GLN A 238 7.24 22.54 9.24
C GLN A 238 6.25 23.38 8.42
N SER A 239 6.72 23.94 7.30
CA SER A 239 5.93 24.81 6.42
C SER A 239 5.77 24.23 5.00
N HIS A 240 4.93 24.88 4.18
CA HIS A 240 4.68 24.47 2.79
C HIS A 240 5.82 24.90 1.83
N LYS A 241 6.60 25.93 2.18
CA LYS A 241 7.64 26.49 1.32
C LYS A 241 8.76 25.49 0.94
N PRO A 242 9.41 24.77 1.87
CA PRO A 242 10.40 23.76 1.49
C PRO A 242 9.75 22.58 0.75
N PHE A 243 8.47 22.30 0.99
CA PHE A 243 7.75 21.22 0.34
C PHE A 243 7.56 21.48 -1.16
N SER A 244 7.17 22.69 -1.55
CA SER A 244 7.00 23.01 -2.98
C SER A 244 8.31 22.90 -3.76
N THR A 245 9.44 23.32 -3.18
CA THR A 245 10.77 23.12 -3.77
C THR A 245 11.13 21.64 -3.85
N LEU A 246 10.84 20.87 -2.80
CA LEU A 246 11.08 19.43 -2.77
C LEU A 246 10.25 18.71 -3.84
N CYS A 247 8.96 19.04 -4.02
CA CYS A 247 8.09 18.43 -5.02
C CYS A 247 8.63 18.62 -6.44
N LYS A 248 9.12 19.81 -6.78
CA LYS A 248 9.71 20.08 -8.11
C LYS A 248 10.93 19.19 -8.35
N LYS A 249 11.88 19.17 -7.40
CA LYS A 249 13.08 18.32 -7.49
C LYS A 249 12.73 16.84 -7.62
N ILE A 250 11.75 16.36 -6.84
CA ILE A 250 11.27 14.97 -6.91
C ILE A 250 10.66 14.69 -8.28
N ALA A 251 9.80 15.56 -8.81
CA ALA A 251 9.16 15.36 -10.11
C ALA A 251 10.19 15.29 -11.24
N ASP A 252 11.16 16.22 -11.25
CA ASP A 252 12.23 16.28 -12.25
C ASP A 252 13.07 14.99 -12.25
N ASP A 253 13.56 14.56 -11.07
CA ASP A 253 14.38 13.36 -10.95
C ASP A 253 13.57 12.08 -11.22
N TRP A 254 12.32 12.03 -10.76
CA TRP A 254 11.43 10.89 -11.01
C TRP A 254 11.15 10.70 -12.51
N LEU A 255 10.91 11.79 -13.25
CA LEU A 255 10.73 11.76 -14.70
C LEU A 255 12.01 11.47 -15.47
N SER A 256 13.16 11.92 -14.97
CA SER A 256 14.47 11.66 -15.60
C SER A 256 14.78 10.16 -15.73
N THR A 257 14.27 9.35 -14.81
CA THR A 257 14.46 7.89 -14.77
C THR A 257 13.50 7.10 -15.68
N ARG A 258 12.72 7.79 -16.53
CA ARG A 258 11.67 7.19 -17.38
C ARG A 258 11.88 7.49 -18.86
N PRO A 259 11.48 6.57 -19.77
CA PRO A 259 11.66 6.70 -21.22
C PRO A 259 10.59 7.60 -21.85
N HIS A 260 10.36 8.80 -21.32
CA HIS A 260 9.44 9.79 -21.90
C HIS A 260 10.23 10.89 -22.62
N ARG A 261 9.70 11.40 -23.74
CA ARG A 261 10.29 12.55 -24.45
C ARG A 261 10.15 13.83 -23.61
N GLN A 262 10.98 14.85 -23.87
CA GLN A 262 10.96 16.09 -23.08
C GLN A 262 9.56 16.72 -22.99
N LYS A 263 8.85 16.84 -24.11
CA LYS A 263 7.48 17.38 -24.12
C LYS A 263 6.54 16.58 -23.22
N GLN A 264 6.57 15.26 -23.31
CA GLN A 264 5.77 14.37 -22.45
C GLN A 264 6.17 14.50 -20.98
N ARG A 265 7.46 14.65 -20.67
CA ARG A 265 7.93 14.91 -19.31
C ARG A 265 7.37 16.22 -18.77
N ASP A 266 7.33 17.26 -19.59
CA ASP A 266 6.77 18.56 -19.19
C ASP A 266 5.26 18.43 -18.91
N ASP A 267 4.51 17.76 -19.80
CA ASP A 267 3.07 17.50 -19.65
C ASP A 267 2.77 16.65 -18.39
N ILE A 268 3.53 15.56 -18.16
CA ILE A 268 3.38 14.72 -16.96
C ILE A 268 3.79 15.48 -15.70
N SER A 269 4.85 16.30 -15.75
CA SER A 269 5.29 17.13 -14.62
C SER A 269 4.18 18.09 -14.19
N GLU A 270 3.53 18.73 -15.15
CA GLU A 270 2.38 19.60 -14.88
C GLU A 270 1.23 18.79 -14.25
N LEU A 271 0.90 17.63 -14.82
CA LEU A 271 -0.15 16.75 -14.31
C LEU A 271 0.08 16.33 -12.84
N VAL A 272 1.30 15.95 -12.47
CA VAL A 272 1.58 15.47 -11.10
C VAL A 272 1.75 16.62 -10.10
N LEU A 273 2.15 17.81 -10.55
CA LEU A 273 2.35 18.99 -9.69
C LEU A 273 1.12 19.89 -9.57
N ASN A 274 0.09 19.70 -10.38
CA ASN A 274 -1.15 20.49 -10.34
C ASN A 274 -2.36 19.60 -10.00
N PRO A 275 -3.04 19.79 -8.86
CA PRO A 275 -4.19 18.96 -8.47
C PRO A 275 -5.50 19.36 -9.18
N ASP A 276 -5.52 20.48 -9.92
CA ASP A 276 -6.73 20.99 -10.58
C ASP A 276 -6.89 20.52 -12.04
N LEU A 277 -5.83 19.94 -12.65
CA LEU A 277 -5.89 19.40 -14.01
C LEU A 277 -6.82 18.18 -14.14
N CYS A 278 -7.58 18.14 -15.24
CA CYS A 278 -8.41 16.99 -15.55
C CYS A 278 -7.56 15.82 -16.04
N ILE A 279 -7.75 14.63 -15.48
CA ILE A 279 -7.01 13.44 -15.90
C ILE A 279 -7.51 12.89 -17.24
N ASP A 280 -8.77 13.16 -17.61
CA ASP A 280 -9.42 12.58 -18.79
C ASP A 280 -8.67 12.89 -20.09
N GLU A 281 -7.97 14.02 -20.16
CA GLU A 281 -7.16 14.43 -21.32
C GLU A 281 -5.94 13.53 -21.56
N TYR A 282 -5.52 12.75 -20.55
CA TYR A 282 -4.31 11.93 -20.57
C TYR A 282 -4.63 10.43 -20.72
N VAL A 283 -5.88 10.01 -20.47
CA VAL A 283 -6.28 8.60 -20.42
C VAL A 283 -6.10 7.90 -21.77
N ASP A 284 -6.28 8.63 -22.87
CA ASP A 284 -6.12 8.07 -24.22
C ASP A 284 -4.64 8.02 -24.67
N GLU A 285 -3.75 8.79 -24.04
CA GLU A 285 -2.33 8.87 -24.41
C GLU A 285 -1.45 7.86 -23.64
N TYR A 286 -1.84 7.51 -22.42
CA TYR A 286 -1.02 6.68 -21.52
C TYR A 286 -1.72 5.38 -21.13
N SER A 287 -0.94 4.36 -20.78
CA SER A 287 -1.49 3.09 -20.32
C SER A 287 -2.28 3.28 -19.00
N PRO A 288 -3.29 2.43 -18.71
CA PRO A 288 -4.01 2.49 -17.44
C PRO A 288 -3.09 2.40 -16.21
N LEU A 289 -1.97 1.67 -16.32
CA LEU A 289 -0.99 1.55 -15.25
C LEU A 289 -0.21 2.84 -15.04
N ASP A 290 0.19 3.51 -16.12
CA ASP A 290 0.87 4.81 -16.05
C ASP A 290 -0.05 5.88 -15.47
N ILE A 291 -1.33 5.89 -15.87
CA ILE A 291 -2.33 6.80 -15.29
C ILE A 291 -2.45 6.57 -13.77
N GLN A 292 -2.57 5.31 -13.32
CA GLN A 292 -2.61 5.00 -11.89
C GLN A 292 -1.36 5.51 -11.16
N LEU A 293 -0.20 5.33 -11.76
CA LEU A 293 1.09 5.75 -11.23
C LEU A 293 1.21 7.28 -11.15
N PHE A 294 0.76 8.00 -12.18
CA PHE A 294 0.70 9.46 -12.21
C PHE A 294 -0.22 9.97 -11.11
N LEU A 295 -1.38 9.34 -10.92
CA LEU A 295 -2.32 9.69 -9.85
C LEU A 295 -1.74 9.43 -8.45
N VAL A 296 -0.98 8.35 -8.25
CA VAL A 296 -0.28 8.10 -6.97
C VAL A 296 0.75 9.19 -6.71
N VAL A 297 1.58 9.55 -7.70
CA VAL A 297 2.59 10.61 -7.55
C VAL A 297 1.93 11.98 -7.35
N ARG A 298 0.86 12.28 -8.09
CA ARG A 298 0.04 13.48 -7.92
C ARG A 298 -0.53 13.58 -6.51
N GLY A 299 -1.07 12.48 -5.99
CA GLY A 299 -1.55 12.38 -4.61
C GLY A 299 -0.45 12.69 -3.59
N LEU A 300 0.73 12.11 -3.77
CA LEU A 300 1.90 12.33 -2.90
C LEU A 300 2.39 13.79 -2.94
N LEU A 301 2.51 14.37 -4.12
CA LEU A 301 3.13 15.69 -4.32
C LEU A 301 2.10 16.83 -4.20
N SER A 302 1.22 16.99 -5.18
CA SER A 302 0.33 18.15 -5.28
C SER A 302 -0.90 18.07 -4.40
N SER A 303 -1.36 16.87 -4.04
CA SER A 303 -2.41 16.69 -3.02
C SER A 303 -1.86 16.57 -1.59
N GLU A 304 -0.57 16.91 -1.40
CA GLU A 304 0.08 17.07 -0.11
C GLU A 304 0.12 15.84 0.82
N VAL A 305 -0.17 14.63 0.34
CA VAL A 305 -0.12 13.41 1.17
C VAL A 305 1.28 13.23 1.78
N LEU A 306 2.33 13.50 0.99
CA LEU A 306 3.72 13.45 1.47
C LEU A 306 3.99 14.54 2.52
N LEU A 307 3.50 15.76 2.35
CA LEU A 307 3.64 16.85 3.33
C LEU A 307 2.96 16.50 4.66
N VAL A 308 1.74 15.96 4.59
CA VAL A 308 0.99 15.52 5.78
C VAL A 308 1.77 14.46 6.55
N ALA A 309 2.44 13.54 5.86
CA ALA A 309 3.29 12.54 6.49
C ALA A 309 4.58 13.15 7.06
N LEU A 310 5.28 13.99 6.30
CA LEU A 310 6.56 14.63 6.70
C LEU A 310 6.41 15.66 7.82
N LYS A 311 5.21 16.22 8.06
CA LYS A 311 4.93 17.05 9.24
C LYS A 311 4.87 16.26 10.54
N LYS A 312 4.50 14.97 10.48
CA LYS A 312 4.29 14.15 11.68
C LYS A 312 5.61 13.77 12.35
N ARG A 313 5.60 13.79 13.68
CA ARG A 313 6.73 13.37 14.53
C ARG A 313 6.68 11.87 14.78
N TYR A 314 7.72 11.16 14.35
CA TYR A 314 7.91 9.75 14.67
C TYR A 314 7.95 9.55 16.21
N ARG A 315 7.33 8.46 16.69
CA ARG A 315 7.14 8.10 18.11
C ARG A 315 6.31 9.07 18.94
N VAL A 316 5.74 10.11 18.35
CA VAL A 316 4.83 11.06 19.02
C VAL A 316 3.47 11.05 18.35
N ASN A 317 3.44 11.14 17.02
CA ASN A 317 2.21 11.09 16.23
C ASN A 317 1.96 9.72 15.61
N TYR A 318 3.01 8.93 15.37
CA TYR A 318 2.91 7.62 14.74
C TYR A 318 4.10 6.70 15.07
N GLY A 319 3.92 5.40 14.87
CA GLY A 319 4.99 4.40 14.96
C GLY A 319 4.45 2.96 14.94
N ILE A 320 5.28 2.00 15.35
CA ILE A 320 4.91 0.58 15.48
C ILE A 320 4.02 0.42 16.73
N ASN A 321 2.99 -0.42 16.67
CA ASN A 321 2.30 -0.82 17.89
C ASN A 321 3.15 -1.85 18.65
N PRO A 322 3.62 -1.57 19.88
CA PRO A 322 4.45 -2.51 20.63
C PRO A 322 3.67 -3.71 21.16
N ASN A 323 2.33 -3.71 21.07
CA ASN A 323 1.49 -4.81 21.55
C ASN A 323 1.74 -6.10 20.73
N PRO A 324 2.21 -7.20 21.34
CA PRO A 324 2.46 -8.45 20.62
C PRO A 324 1.21 -9.08 19.97
N ALA A 325 0.01 -8.74 20.47
CA ALA A 325 -1.24 -9.18 19.87
C ALA A 325 -1.58 -8.41 18.57
N PHE A 326 -0.92 -7.27 18.32
CA PHE A 326 -1.09 -6.48 17.11
C PHE A 326 -0.24 -7.05 15.97
N LYS A 327 -0.85 -7.88 15.14
CA LYS A 327 -0.16 -8.58 14.04
C LYS A 327 0.03 -7.75 12.76
N ARG A 328 -0.55 -6.54 12.69
CA ARG A 328 -0.46 -5.70 11.48
C ARG A 328 0.90 -5.01 11.45
N LEU A 329 1.59 -5.09 10.32
CA LEU A 329 2.89 -4.45 10.11
C LEU A 329 2.77 -2.99 9.65
N LEU A 330 1.67 -2.31 9.96
CA LEU A 330 1.41 -0.92 9.55
C LEU A 330 1.73 0.06 10.68
N ALA A 331 2.14 1.27 10.30
CA ALA A 331 2.23 2.39 11.25
C ALA A 331 0.84 2.74 11.79
N VAL A 332 0.76 2.98 13.09
CA VAL A 332 -0.47 3.38 13.79
C VAL A 332 -0.33 4.78 14.38
N PRO A 333 -1.45 5.52 14.56
CA PRO A 333 -1.45 6.76 15.31
C PRO A 333 -1.02 6.56 16.76
N TYR A 334 -0.30 7.54 17.29
CA TYR A 334 0.09 7.60 18.71
C TYR A 334 -0.70 8.70 19.43
N ARG A 335 -1.19 8.41 20.63
CA ARG A 335 -1.87 9.38 21.51
C ARG A 335 -0.90 10.17 22.37
N ALA A 336 0.27 9.59 22.63
CA ALA A 336 1.34 10.20 23.39
C ALA A 336 2.67 9.60 22.92
N LYS A 337 3.78 10.14 23.43
CA LYS A 337 5.11 9.62 23.10
C LYS A 337 5.18 8.13 23.45
N ASP A 338 5.52 7.31 22.46
CA ASP A 338 5.63 5.84 22.58
C ASP A 338 4.35 5.10 22.98
N VAL A 339 3.19 5.77 22.88
CA VAL A 339 1.91 5.17 23.22
C VAL A 339 1.02 5.15 21.98
N ALA A 340 0.99 3.99 21.33
CA ALA A 340 0.06 3.68 20.25
C ALA A 340 -1.39 3.78 20.72
N THR A 341 -2.27 4.19 19.81
CA THR A 341 -3.70 4.17 20.05
C THR A 341 -4.26 2.82 19.57
N ASP A 342 -4.75 2.02 20.51
CA ASP A 342 -5.26 0.69 20.22
C ASP A 342 -6.44 0.76 19.23
N ARG A 343 -6.40 -0.10 18.20
CA ARG A 343 -7.46 -0.27 17.18
C ARG A 343 -7.71 0.94 16.27
N THR A 344 -6.80 1.91 16.21
CA THR A 344 -6.87 3.01 15.22
C THR A 344 -5.87 2.83 14.10
N GLU A 345 -6.23 3.32 12.92
CA GLU A 345 -5.39 3.31 11.71
C GLU A 345 -5.50 4.66 11.02
N PHE A 346 -4.55 4.96 10.14
CA PHE A 346 -4.66 6.14 9.29
C PHE A 346 -5.73 5.89 8.22
N GLY A 347 -6.71 6.80 8.12
CA GLY A 347 -7.83 6.64 7.18
C GLY A 347 -7.42 6.73 5.70
N HIS A 348 -6.40 7.52 5.37
CA HIS A 348 -5.89 7.60 4.01
C HIS A 348 -4.81 6.53 3.77
N PRO A 349 -4.96 5.65 2.76
CA PRO A 349 -4.04 4.53 2.54
C PRO A 349 -2.60 5.01 2.28
N ASP A 350 -2.42 6.03 1.44
CA ASP A 350 -1.07 6.52 1.12
C ASP A 350 -0.38 7.18 2.32
N VAL A 351 -1.11 7.87 3.21
CA VAL A 351 -0.55 8.36 4.48
C VAL A 351 -0.12 7.16 5.35
N ALA A 352 -0.94 6.12 5.43
CA ALA A 352 -0.60 4.90 6.16
C ALA A 352 0.68 4.26 5.60
N LEU A 353 0.79 4.14 4.27
CA LEU A 353 1.93 3.54 3.58
C LEU A 353 3.20 4.36 3.76
N VAL A 354 3.17 5.68 3.54
CA VAL A 354 4.33 6.57 3.74
C VAL A 354 4.81 6.49 5.20
N LEU A 355 3.91 6.61 6.16
CA LEU A 355 4.27 6.53 7.59
C LEU A 355 4.77 5.15 7.99
N THR A 356 4.28 4.08 7.35
CA THR A 356 4.78 2.71 7.55
C THR A 356 6.22 2.59 7.09
N HIS A 357 6.55 3.05 5.87
CA HIS A 357 7.92 3.08 5.37
C HIS A 357 8.84 3.88 6.31
N LEU A 358 8.47 5.11 6.63
CA LEU A 358 9.23 5.96 7.55
C LEU A 358 9.42 5.31 8.92
N THR A 359 8.39 4.65 9.45
CA THR A 359 8.46 3.94 10.73
C THR A 359 9.54 2.86 10.71
N TYR A 360 9.60 2.02 9.66
CA TYR A 360 10.62 0.98 9.56
C TYR A 360 12.00 1.53 9.21
N TYR A 361 12.09 2.61 8.44
CA TYR A 361 13.37 3.28 8.20
C TYR A 361 13.95 3.90 9.49
N TYR A 362 13.10 4.37 10.41
CA TYR A 362 13.56 4.95 11.67
C TYR A 362 13.77 3.92 12.79
N SER A 363 12.90 2.92 12.92
CA SER A 363 13.04 1.87 13.94
C SER A 363 14.04 0.79 13.55
N GLY A 364 14.12 0.50 12.25
CA GLY A 364 14.77 -0.68 11.73
C GLY A 364 13.90 -1.94 11.87
N LEU A 365 14.13 -2.91 11.01
CA LEU A 365 13.53 -4.24 11.12
C LEU A 365 14.07 -5.03 12.32
N SER A 366 13.19 -5.66 13.09
CA SER A 366 13.60 -6.59 14.16
C SER A 366 14.33 -7.82 13.60
N ASP A 367 15.06 -8.54 14.45
CA ASP A 367 15.79 -9.76 14.05
C ASP A 367 14.86 -10.82 13.45
N SER A 368 13.64 -10.97 13.98
CA SER A 368 12.66 -11.90 13.45
C SER A 368 12.15 -11.47 12.07
N GLN A 369 11.94 -10.17 11.85
CA GLN A 369 11.54 -9.62 10.56
C GLN A 369 12.66 -9.77 9.52
N LEU A 370 13.91 -9.47 9.89
CA LEU A 370 15.05 -9.68 9.00
C LEU A 370 15.23 -11.16 8.65
N THR A 371 15.06 -12.06 9.63
CA THR A 371 15.08 -13.50 9.36
C THR A 371 14.05 -13.86 8.30
N GLN A 372 12.80 -13.39 8.45
CA GLN A 372 11.75 -13.60 7.44
C GLN A 372 12.10 -13.02 6.07
N CYS A 373 12.75 -11.86 6.00
CA CYS A 373 13.21 -11.29 4.73
C CYS A 373 14.24 -12.21 4.04
N PHE A 374 15.21 -12.72 4.80
CA PHE A 374 16.23 -13.63 4.27
C PHE A 374 15.67 -14.99 3.87
N ASP A 375 14.76 -15.55 4.68
CA ASP A 375 14.11 -16.83 4.37
C ASP A 375 13.30 -16.69 3.07
N ARG A 376 12.53 -15.60 2.92
CA ARG A 376 11.79 -15.32 1.68
C ARG A 376 12.71 -15.16 0.48
N LEU A 377 13.81 -14.43 0.64
CA LEU A 377 14.80 -14.23 -0.41
C LEU A 377 15.37 -15.58 -0.86
N ASN A 378 15.71 -16.46 0.08
CA ASN A 378 16.28 -17.77 -0.22
C ASN A 378 15.27 -18.76 -0.83
N ASP A 379 14.03 -18.75 -0.36
CA ASP A 379 13.06 -19.82 -0.64
C ASP A 379 12.09 -19.47 -1.78
N HIS A 380 11.95 -18.20 -2.14
CA HIS A 380 10.90 -17.74 -3.08
C HIS A 380 11.40 -16.92 -4.26
N GLU A 381 12.64 -16.42 -4.23
CA GLU A 381 13.17 -15.58 -5.32
C GLU A 381 14.05 -16.39 -6.27
N ASN A 382 13.87 -16.18 -7.57
CA ASN A 382 14.64 -16.89 -8.60
C ASN A 382 16.09 -16.38 -8.70
N ASP A 383 16.32 -15.11 -8.38
CA ASP A 383 17.64 -14.48 -8.36
C ASP A 383 17.86 -13.73 -7.05
N PRO A 384 18.18 -14.47 -5.97
CA PRO A 384 18.39 -13.87 -4.66
C PRO A 384 19.64 -13.00 -4.60
N ALA A 385 20.61 -13.22 -5.49
CA ALA A 385 21.86 -12.46 -5.53
C ALA A 385 21.60 -11.02 -5.99
N SER A 386 20.87 -10.84 -7.09
CA SER A 386 20.53 -9.49 -7.59
C SER A 386 19.72 -8.67 -6.58
N ILE A 387 18.73 -9.28 -5.91
CA ILE A 387 17.97 -8.60 -4.85
C ILE A 387 18.87 -8.24 -3.67
N TYR A 388 19.74 -9.14 -3.25
CA TYR A 388 20.67 -8.87 -2.15
C TYR A 388 21.63 -7.73 -2.49
N ASP A 389 22.15 -7.68 -3.72
CA ASP A 389 23.00 -6.59 -4.21
C ASP A 389 22.28 -5.24 -4.13
N GLN A 390 20.96 -5.21 -4.41
CA GLN A 390 20.14 -4.00 -4.20
C GLN A 390 20.01 -3.60 -2.72
N TRP A 391 20.04 -4.55 -1.78
CA TRP A 391 19.97 -4.25 -0.35
C TRP A 391 21.25 -3.57 0.16
N ILE A 392 22.38 -3.87 -0.47
CA ILE A 392 23.70 -3.36 -0.08
C ILE A 392 24.20 -2.21 -0.96
N LEU A 393 23.52 -1.92 -2.07
CA LEU A 393 23.90 -0.97 -3.11
C LEU A 393 24.38 0.40 -2.60
N TYR A 394 23.71 0.95 -1.57
CA TYR A 394 24.01 2.30 -1.07
C TYR A 394 25.13 2.34 -0.03
N GLU A 395 25.62 1.19 0.42
CA GLU A 395 26.70 1.11 1.39
C GLU A 395 28.06 1.15 0.70
N ASN A 396 29.04 1.75 1.39
CA ASN A 396 30.43 1.64 0.94
C ASN A 396 30.94 0.21 1.21
N ALA A 397 31.86 -0.30 0.39
CA ALA A 397 32.47 -1.62 0.59
C ALA A 397 33.08 -1.82 1.99
N THR A 398 33.50 -0.74 2.66
CA THR A 398 34.04 -0.80 4.03
C THR A 398 32.98 -0.88 5.12
N ALA A 399 31.73 -0.50 4.83
CA ALA A 399 30.62 -0.49 5.79
C ALA A 399 29.92 -1.85 5.89
N ILE A 400 30.14 -2.74 4.92
CA ILE A 400 29.62 -4.11 4.92
C ILE A 400 30.80 -5.07 5.08
N PRO A 401 30.78 -5.96 6.09
CA PRO A 401 31.81 -6.96 6.28
C PRO A 401 32.00 -7.80 5.01
N THR A 402 33.26 -8.06 4.64
CA THR A 402 33.64 -8.81 3.43
C THR A 402 32.95 -10.16 3.32
N SER A 403 32.68 -10.83 4.45
CA SER A 403 31.96 -12.10 4.50
C SER A 403 30.52 -12.05 4.00
N ILE A 404 29.89 -10.87 3.96
CA ILE A 404 28.48 -10.70 3.55
C ILE A 404 28.33 -9.66 2.41
N GLN A 405 29.41 -9.34 1.69
CA GLN A 405 29.33 -8.45 0.52
C GLN A 405 28.67 -9.10 -0.70
N GLN A 406 28.56 -10.43 -0.71
CA GLN A 406 27.92 -11.19 -1.78
C GLN A 406 26.93 -12.18 -1.17
N TRP A 407 25.84 -12.43 -1.88
CA TRP A 407 24.83 -13.40 -1.45
C TRP A 407 25.41 -14.78 -1.12
N ARG A 408 26.36 -15.27 -1.91
CA ARG A 408 27.05 -16.56 -1.69
C ARG A 408 27.77 -16.66 -0.34
N GLY A 409 28.20 -15.53 0.22
CA GLY A 409 28.86 -15.48 1.53
C GLY A 409 27.89 -15.46 2.72
N VAL A 410 26.59 -15.26 2.47
CA VAL A 410 25.56 -15.17 3.51
C VAL A 410 25.16 -16.58 3.94
N ASN A 411 25.54 -16.96 5.16
CA ASN A 411 25.15 -18.23 5.76
C ASN A 411 23.96 -18.03 6.70
N LEU A 412 22.76 -18.47 6.30
CA LEU A 412 21.54 -18.31 7.10
C LEU A 412 21.56 -19.09 8.42
N LYS A 413 22.40 -20.14 8.53
CA LYS A 413 22.52 -20.99 9.72
C LYS A 413 23.55 -20.49 10.73
N ASP A 414 24.43 -19.57 10.32
CA ASP A 414 25.46 -19.00 11.20
C ASP A 414 24.86 -17.94 12.12
N TYR A 415 24.74 -18.28 13.41
CA TYR A 415 24.21 -17.40 14.44
C TYR A 415 25.08 -16.14 14.67
N GLN A 416 26.40 -16.27 14.63
CA GLN A 416 27.32 -15.16 14.87
C GLN A 416 27.32 -14.19 13.70
N GLN A 417 27.44 -14.70 12.46
CA GLN A 417 27.33 -13.86 11.26
C GLN A 417 25.96 -13.16 11.22
N ARG A 418 24.89 -13.86 11.60
CA ARG A 418 23.53 -13.30 11.66
C ARG A 418 23.40 -12.13 12.63
N THR A 419 23.78 -12.33 13.90
CA THR A 419 23.51 -11.37 14.99
C THR A 419 24.53 -10.24 15.09
N GLN A 420 25.80 -10.51 14.76
CA GLN A 420 26.88 -9.53 14.94
C GLN A 420 27.23 -8.77 13.66
N LEU A 421 26.99 -9.35 12.49
CA LEU A 421 27.39 -8.75 11.20
C LEU A 421 26.17 -8.35 10.37
N ARG A 422 25.32 -9.33 10.00
CA ARG A 422 24.25 -9.16 9.02
C ARG A 422 23.11 -8.26 9.50
N PHE A 423 22.55 -8.54 10.67
CA PHE A 423 21.38 -7.78 11.15
C PHE A 423 21.72 -6.32 11.48
N PRO A 424 22.81 -6.01 12.21
CA PRO A 424 23.22 -4.62 12.40
C PRO A 424 23.53 -3.93 11.06
N ALA A 425 24.07 -4.68 10.10
CA ALA A 425 24.45 -4.11 8.81
C ALA A 425 23.26 -3.71 7.92
N LEU A 426 22.11 -4.37 8.03
CA LEU A 426 21.03 -4.26 7.03
C LEU A 426 19.71 -3.71 7.59
N ARG A 427 19.56 -3.68 8.92
CA ARG A 427 18.30 -3.35 9.60
C ARG A 427 17.65 -2.03 9.18
N TYR A 428 18.47 -1.05 8.81
CA TYR A 428 18.04 0.32 8.48
C TYR A 428 18.12 0.63 6.97
N ASN A 429 18.47 -0.36 6.14
CA ASN A 429 18.76 -0.10 4.74
C ASN A 429 17.48 0.28 3.98
N ILE A 430 17.55 1.38 3.24
CA ILE A 430 16.62 1.63 2.15
C ILE A 430 17.05 0.79 0.94
N THR A 431 16.12 0.06 0.35
CA THR A 431 16.35 -0.74 -0.85
C THR A 431 15.65 -0.10 -2.03
N ARG A 432 16.16 -0.26 -3.27
CA ARG A 432 15.38 0.04 -4.47
C ARG A 432 14.28 -1.02 -4.61
N PRO A 433 13.05 -0.64 -5.01
CA PRO A 433 12.05 -1.64 -5.34
C PRO A 433 12.60 -2.51 -6.47
N HIS A 434 12.58 -3.84 -6.28
CA HIS A 434 12.91 -4.78 -7.32
C HIS A 434 11.88 -4.60 -8.44
N ARG A 435 12.29 -4.10 -9.60
CA ARG A 435 11.41 -3.97 -10.76
C ARG A 435 11.08 -5.38 -11.27
N GLN A 436 9.96 -5.95 -10.82
CA GLN A 436 9.27 -7.02 -11.56
C GLN A 436 9.06 -6.58 -13.03
N LYS A 437 8.92 -5.26 -13.22
CA LYS A 437 8.89 -4.54 -14.49
C LYS A 437 9.98 -4.94 -15.49
N GLN A 438 11.17 -5.38 -15.07
CA GLN A 438 12.21 -5.78 -16.02
C GLN A 438 11.82 -7.01 -16.85
N ARG A 439 10.96 -7.90 -16.34
CA ARG A 439 10.41 -9.03 -17.12
C ARG A 439 9.26 -8.61 -18.04
N ASP A 440 8.38 -7.73 -17.56
CA ASP A 440 7.24 -7.24 -18.32
C ASP A 440 7.70 -6.31 -19.46
N ASP A 441 8.68 -5.43 -19.20
CA ASP A 441 9.33 -4.54 -20.18
C ASP A 441 10.03 -5.36 -21.29
N ILE A 442 10.72 -6.47 -20.97
CA ILE A 442 11.33 -7.35 -21.99
C ILE A 442 10.24 -8.07 -22.79
N SER A 443 9.17 -8.55 -22.15
CA SER A 443 8.07 -9.23 -22.84
C SER A 443 7.37 -8.31 -23.83
N GLU A 444 7.12 -7.05 -23.44
CA GLU A 444 6.54 -6.03 -24.28
C GLU A 444 7.50 -5.64 -25.40
N LEU A 445 8.78 -5.46 -25.08
CA LEU A 445 9.82 -5.19 -26.07
C LEU A 445 9.89 -6.29 -27.13
N VAL A 446 9.81 -7.56 -26.75
CA VAL A 446 9.96 -8.68 -27.69
C VAL A 446 8.66 -8.97 -28.46
N LEU A 447 7.49 -8.71 -27.88
CA LEU A 447 6.20 -9.03 -28.51
C LEU A 447 5.59 -7.88 -29.33
N ASN A 448 6.01 -6.64 -29.08
CA ASN A 448 5.53 -5.47 -29.82
C ASN A 448 6.58 -5.03 -30.89
N PRO A 449 6.30 -5.23 -32.19
CA PRO A 449 7.24 -4.91 -33.26
C PRO A 449 7.40 -3.40 -33.49
N ASP A 450 6.47 -2.57 -33.00
CA ASP A 450 6.47 -1.11 -33.20
C ASP A 450 7.36 -0.37 -32.19
N LEU A 451 7.85 -1.05 -31.15
CA LEU A 451 8.76 -0.47 -30.16
C LEU A 451 10.19 -0.35 -30.71
N CYS A 452 10.78 0.85 -30.63
CA CYS A 452 12.16 1.08 -31.03
C CYS A 452 13.12 0.43 -30.04
N ILE A 453 13.97 -0.50 -30.50
CA ILE A 453 14.93 -1.18 -29.64
C ILE A 453 16.16 -0.32 -29.33
N ASP A 454 16.44 0.69 -30.18
CA ASP A 454 17.59 1.58 -30.04
C ASP A 454 17.52 2.41 -28.75
N GLU A 455 16.32 2.63 -28.22
CA GLU A 455 16.06 3.34 -26.96
C GLU A 455 16.53 2.54 -25.72
N TYR A 456 16.84 1.25 -25.88
CA TYR A 456 17.21 0.33 -24.79
C TYR A 456 18.68 -0.14 -24.84
N VAL A 457 19.46 0.34 -25.83
CA VAL A 457 20.85 -0.10 -26.06
C VAL A 457 21.78 0.29 -24.92
N ASP A 458 21.46 1.37 -24.19
CA ASP A 458 22.22 1.79 -23.01
C ASP A 458 21.83 1.01 -21.73
N GLU A 459 20.70 0.30 -21.73
CA GLU A 459 20.17 -0.42 -20.56
C GLU A 459 20.58 -1.89 -20.52
N TYR A 460 20.87 -2.49 -21.68
CA TYR A 460 21.18 -3.92 -21.81
C TYR A 460 22.50 -4.14 -22.54
N SER A 461 23.12 -5.31 -22.35
CA SER A 461 24.36 -5.60 -23.06
C SER A 461 24.10 -5.72 -24.57
N PRO A 462 25.11 -5.48 -25.43
CA PRO A 462 24.96 -5.66 -26.88
C PRO A 462 24.49 -7.07 -27.28
N LEU A 463 24.83 -8.08 -26.49
CA LEU A 463 24.41 -9.46 -26.70
C LEU A 463 22.92 -9.65 -26.37
N ASP A 464 22.44 -9.05 -25.29
CA ASP A 464 21.03 -9.12 -24.88
C ASP A 464 20.13 -8.43 -25.92
N ILE A 465 20.55 -7.27 -26.44
CA ILE A 465 19.83 -6.58 -27.52
C ILE A 465 19.74 -7.45 -28.78
N GLN A 466 20.83 -8.13 -29.16
CA GLN A 466 20.80 -9.07 -30.28
C GLN A 466 19.84 -10.23 -30.03
N LEU A 467 19.83 -10.77 -28.81
CA LEU A 467 18.91 -11.85 -28.44
C LEU A 467 17.45 -11.38 -28.49
N PHE A 468 17.15 -10.18 -28.00
CA PHE A 468 15.80 -9.61 -28.05
C PHE A 468 15.32 -9.43 -29.49
N LEU A 469 16.19 -8.95 -30.40
CA LEU A 469 15.86 -8.85 -31.82
C LEU A 469 15.56 -10.22 -32.46
N VAL A 470 16.32 -11.26 -32.12
CA VAL A 470 16.09 -12.62 -32.61
C VAL A 470 14.74 -13.15 -32.11
N VAL A 471 14.45 -13.03 -30.82
CA VAL A 471 13.17 -13.51 -30.25
C VAL A 471 11.99 -12.69 -30.80
N ARG A 472 12.15 -11.38 -30.98
CA ARG A 472 11.15 -10.50 -31.61
C ARG A 472 10.86 -10.94 -33.04
N GLY A 473 11.90 -11.18 -33.84
CA GLY A 473 11.76 -11.73 -35.19
C GLY A 473 11.01 -13.06 -35.22
N LEU A 474 11.33 -13.97 -34.30
CA LEU A 474 10.67 -15.28 -34.18
C LEU A 474 9.18 -15.16 -33.82
N LEU A 475 8.85 -14.31 -32.85
CA LEU A 475 7.50 -14.21 -32.28
C LEU A 475 6.66 -13.14 -32.97
N SER A 476 6.99 -11.86 -32.79
CA SER A 476 6.16 -10.75 -33.25
C SER A 476 6.20 -10.55 -34.77
N SER A 477 7.33 -10.89 -35.41
CA SER A 477 7.45 -10.86 -36.88
C SER A 477 7.07 -12.20 -37.54
N GLU A 478 6.43 -13.09 -36.77
CA GLU A 478 5.82 -14.34 -37.23
C GLU A 478 6.74 -15.36 -37.91
N VAL A 479 8.07 -15.23 -37.83
CA VAL A 479 9.00 -16.18 -38.46
C VAL A 479 8.76 -17.62 -37.97
N LEU A 480 8.55 -17.79 -36.65
CA LEU A 480 8.23 -19.09 -36.06
C LEU A 480 6.88 -19.62 -36.55
N LEU A 481 5.86 -18.76 -36.62
CA LEU A 481 4.53 -19.13 -37.11
C LEU A 481 4.58 -19.57 -38.59
N VAL A 482 5.33 -18.86 -39.43
CA VAL A 482 5.54 -19.21 -40.84
C VAL A 482 6.25 -20.56 -40.97
N ALA A 483 7.24 -20.84 -40.13
CA ALA A 483 7.93 -22.12 -40.13
C ALA A 483 7.02 -23.27 -39.68
N LEU A 484 6.25 -23.08 -38.59
CA LEU A 484 5.33 -24.09 -38.05
C LEU A 484 4.15 -24.42 -38.98
N LYS A 485 3.75 -23.49 -39.86
CA LYS A 485 2.75 -23.75 -40.91
C LYS A 485 3.24 -24.69 -42.02
N LYS A 486 4.56 -24.88 -42.17
CA LYS A 486 5.12 -25.77 -43.19
C LYS A 486 5.08 -27.22 -42.71
N ARG A 487 4.81 -28.15 -43.63
CA ARG A 487 4.78 -29.58 -43.34
C ARG A 487 6.13 -30.23 -43.60
N TYR A 488 6.65 -30.94 -42.61
CA TYR A 488 7.87 -31.72 -42.73
C TYR A 488 7.74 -32.79 -43.83
N ARG A 489 8.81 -32.99 -44.62
CA ARG A 489 8.89 -33.86 -45.81
C ARG A 489 7.95 -33.53 -46.96
N VAL A 490 7.16 -32.47 -46.86
CA VAL A 490 6.26 -32.02 -47.93
C VAL A 490 6.65 -30.63 -48.41
N ASN A 491 6.93 -29.72 -47.47
CA ASN A 491 7.35 -28.35 -47.77
C ASN A 491 8.83 -28.13 -47.50
N TYR A 492 9.43 -28.92 -46.60
CA TYR A 492 10.84 -28.80 -46.21
C TYR A 492 11.40 -30.10 -45.64
N GLY A 493 12.73 -30.21 -45.61
CA GLY A 493 13.47 -31.31 -44.98
C GLY A 493 14.95 -31.29 -45.39
N ILE A 494 15.73 -32.29 -45.00
CA ILE A 494 17.13 -32.45 -45.44
C ILE A 494 17.16 -33.15 -46.79
N ASN A 495 17.99 -32.65 -47.71
CA ASN A 495 18.17 -33.33 -48.99
C ASN A 495 18.77 -34.74 -48.78
N PRO A 496 18.09 -35.82 -49.19
CA PRO A 496 18.58 -37.18 -48.98
C PRO A 496 19.75 -37.56 -49.92
N ASN A 497 20.09 -36.71 -50.89
CA ASN A 497 21.20 -36.97 -51.80
C ASN A 497 22.55 -36.84 -51.06
N PRO A 498 23.34 -37.92 -50.93
CA PRO A 498 24.62 -37.88 -50.21
C PRO A 498 25.68 -36.97 -50.88
N ALA A 499 25.49 -36.58 -52.14
CA ALA A 499 26.34 -35.57 -52.79
C ALA A 499 26.04 -34.14 -52.28
N PHE A 500 24.91 -33.92 -51.61
CA PHE A 500 24.50 -32.63 -51.05
C PHE A 500 25.02 -32.49 -49.62
N LYS A 501 26.18 -31.83 -49.47
CA LYS A 501 26.91 -31.74 -48.19
C LYS A 501 26.31 -30.77 -47.16
N ARG A 502 25.21 -30.06 -47.46
CA ARG A 502 24.65 -29.05 -46.55
C ARG A 502 23.69 -29.72 -45.56
N LEU A 503 23.87 -29.41 -44.28
CA LEU A 503 23.06 -29.92 -43.17
C LEU A 503 21.83 -29.05 -42.86
N LEU A 504 21.49 -28.10 -43.74
CA LEU A 504 20.36 -27.18 -43.60
C LEU A 504 19.10 -27.73 -44.28
N ALA A 505 17.94 -27.39 -43.74
CA ALA A 505 16.66 -27.68 -44.36
C ALA A 505 16.52 -26.95 -45.71
N VAL A 506 16.06 -27.68 -46.71
CA VAL A 506 15.78 -27.18 -48.07
C VAL A 506 14.28 -27.28 -48.37
N PRO A 507 13.75 -26.46 -49.30
CA PRO A 507 12.38 -26.59 -49.77
C PRO A 507 12.14 -27.92 -50.48
N TYR A 508 10.92 -28.46 -50.37
CA TYR A 508 10.50 -29.68 -51.07
C TYR A 508 9.48 -29.32 -52.16
N ARG A 509 9.59 -29.98 -53.33
CA ARG A 509 8.65 -29.80 -54.45
C ARG A 509 7.46 -30.74 -54.36
N ALA A 510 7.66 -31.88 -53.72
CA ALA A 510 6.65 -32.89 -53.45
C ALA A 510 7.03 -33.67 -52.19
N LYS A 511 6.15 -34.57 -51.75
CA LYS A 511 6.42 -35.44 -50.60
C LYS A 511 7.72 -36.22 -50.84
N ASP A 512 8.67 -36.12 -49.91
CA ASP A 512 9.98 -36.77 -49.93
C ASP A 512 10.89 -36.37 -51.12
N VAL A 513 10.55 -35.30 -51.86
CA VAL A 513 11.32 -34.81 -53.02
C VAL A 513 11.84 -33.40 -52.73
N ALA A 514 13.11 -33.34 -52.35
CA ALA A 514 13.83 -32.08 -52.15
C ALA A 514 13.98 -31.32 -53.47
N ALA A 515 13.91 -29.99 -53.39
CA ALA A 515 14.16 -29.12 -54.52
C ALA A 515 15.68 -28.95 -54.72
N ASP A 516 16.19 -29.42 -55.86
CA ASP A 516 17.61 -29.30 -56.16
C ASP A 516 18.04 -27.83 -56.27
N ARG A 517 19.12 -27.48 -55.56
CA ARG A 517 19.79 -26.16 -55.60
C ARG A 517 18.95 -24.97 -55.11
N THR A 518 17.90 -25.19 -54.32
CA THR A 518 17.11 -24.10 -53.72
C THR A 518 17.23 -24.07 -52.21
N GLU A 519 17.19 -22.87 -51.64
CA GLU A 519 17.28 -22.63 -50.20
C GLU A 519 16.19 -21.68 -49.74
N PHE A 520 15.92 -21.64 -48.44
CA PHE A 520 15.05 -20.61 -47.87
C PHE A 520 15.78 -19.27 -47.89
N GLY A 521 15.16 -18.25 -48.48
CA GLY A 521 15.77 -16.92 -48.60
C GLY A 521 15.90 -16.17 -47.28
N HIS A 522 15.09 -16.50 -46.27
CA HIS A 522 15.21 -15.91 -44.93
C HIS A 522 16.02 -16.83 -44.02
N PRO A 523 17.13 -16.36 -43.41
CA PRO A 523 18.05 -17.19 -42.64
C PRO A 523 17.36 -17.81 -41.41
N ASP A 524 16.57 -17.04 -40.67
CA ASP A 524 15.88 -17.56 -39.47
C ASP A 524 14.83 -18.63 -39.81
N VAL A 525 14.13 -18.50 -40.95
CA VAL A 525 13.23 -19.56 -41.44
C VAL A 525 14.05 -20.82 -41.77
N ALA A 526 15.21 -20.68 -42.40
CA ALA A 526 16.09 -21.80 -42.68
C ALA A 526 16.57 -22.49 -41.39
N LEU A 527 16.99 -21.72 -40.39
CA LEU A 527 17.46 -22.24 -39.10
C LEU A 527 16.34 -22.96 -38.33
N VAL A 528 15.18 -22.33 -38.18
CA VAL A 528 14.03 -22.94 -37.47
C VAL A 528 13.60 -24.25 -38.15
N LEU A 529 13.47 -24.25 -39.49
CA LEU A 529 13.09 -25.46 -40.23
C LEU A 529 14.18 -26.54 -40.19
N THR A 530 15.45 -26.15 -40.07
CA THR A 530 16.56 -27.08 -39.88
C THR A 530 16.46 -27.76 -38.52
N HIS A 531 16.28 -26.99 -37.44
CA HIS A 531 16.08 -27.55 -36.10
C HIS A 531 14.85 -28.46 -36.05
N LEU A 532 13.70 -28.01 -36.56
CA LEU A 532 12.49 -28.84 -36.64
C LEU A 532 12.73 -30.14 -37.42
N THR A 533 13.49 -30.09 -38.51
CA THR A 533 13.83 -31.30 -39.28
C THR A 533 14.57 -32.32 -38.41
N TYR A 534 15.61 -31.89 -37.68
CA TYR A 534 16.37 -32.80 -36.82
C TYR A 534 15.59 -33.24 -35.58
N TYR A 535 14.69 -32.42 -35.05
CA TYR A 535 13.76 -32.87 -34.00
C TYR A 535 12.81 -33.96 -34.49
N TYR A 536 12.39 -33.92 -35.77
CA TYR A 536 11.51 -34.95 -36.34
C TYR A 536 12.24 -36.19 -36.85
N SER A 537 13.47 -36.05 -37.36
CA SER A 537 14.22 -37.18 -37.95
C SER A 537 15.25 -37.80 -37.01
N GLY A 538 15.65 -37.08 -35.96
CA GLY A 538 16.88 -37.37 -35.22
C GLY A 538 18.14 -37.08 -36.05
N LEU A 539 19.29 -37.24 -35.39
CA LEU A 539 20.61 -37.29 -36.02
C LEU A 539 20.90 -38.73 -36.45
N SER A 540 21.58 -38.91 -37.59
CA SER A 540 22.14 -40.21 -37.96
C SER A 540 23.36 -40.57 -37.12
N ASP A 541 23.69 -41.86 -37.01
CA ASP A 541 24.86 -42.35 -36.26
C ASP A 541 26.17 -41.65 -36.66
N SER A 542 26.34 -41.38 -37.96
CA SER A 542 27.51 -40.67 -38.47
C SER A 542 27.54 -39.20 -38.03
N GLN A 543 26.40 -38.52 -38.01
CA GLN A 543 26.29 -37.14 -37.53
C GLN A 543 26.46 -37.06 -36.01
N LEU A 544 25.90 -38.01 -35.27
CA LEU A 544 26.06 -38.11 -33.83
C LEU A 544 27.53 -38.32 -33.46
N THR A 545 28.24 -39.21 -34.17
CA THR A 545 29.69 -39.43 -33.99
C THR A 545 30.46 -38.13 -34.23
N GLN A 546 30.14 -37.38 -35.30
CA GLN A 546 30.76 -36.07 -35.56
C GLN A 546 30.47 -35.03 -34.49
N CYS A 547 29.29 -35.05 -33.86
CA CYS A 547 28.97 -34.17 -32.74
C CYS A 547 29.86 -34.47 -31.52
N PHE A 548 30.07 -35.75 -31.20
CA PHE A 548 30.97 -36.16 -30.11
C PHE A 548 32.45 -35.88 -30.43
N ASP A 549 32.88 -36.09 -31.67
CA ASP A 549 34.25 -35.73 -32.09
C ASP A 549 34.50 -34.23 -31.90
N ARG A 550 33.56 -33.38 -32.32
CA ARG A 550 33.65 -31.92 -32.13
C ARG A 550 33.57 -31.47 -30.67
N LEU A 551 32.82 -32.20 -29.85
CA LEU A 551 32.73 -31.95 -28.41
C LEU A 551 34.08 -32.22 -27.75
N ASN A 552 34.75 -33.30 -28.13
CA ASN A 552 36.07 -33.67 -27.62
C ASN A 552 37.19 -32.74 -28.12
N ASP A 553 37.05 -32.16 -29.31
CA ASP A 553 37.98 -31.17 -29.87
C ASP A 553 37.84 -29.77 -29.25
N HIS A 554 36.84 -29.54 -28.38
CA HIS A 554 36.59 -28.24 -27.76
C HIS A 554 37.54 -27.98 -26.58
N GLU A 555 38.42 -26.98 -26.68
CA GLU A 555 39.50 -26.72 -25.70
C GLU A 555 39.02 -26.32 -24.29
N ASN A 556 37.76 -25.87 -24.16
CA ASN A 556 37.19 -25.40 -22.90
C ASN A 556 35.96 -26.23 -22.51
N ASP A 557 36.18 -27.17 -21.59
CA ASP A 557 35.20 -27.94 -20.80
C ASP A 557 34.12 -28.72 -21.57
N PRO A 558 34.48 -29.83 -22.23
CA PRO A 558 33.54 -30.76 -22.89
C PRO A 558 32.48 -31.34 -21.94
N ALA A 559 32.83 -31.51 -20.65
CA ALA A 559 31.94 -32.11 -19.65
C ALA A 559 30.75 -31.18 -19.35
N SER A 560 31.01 -29.89 -19.14
CA SER A 560 29.92 -28.92 -18.92
C SER A 560 28.98 -28.81 -20.12
N ILE A 561 29.47 -28.96 -21.35
CA ILE A 561 28.63 -28.91 -22.56
C ILE A 561 27.79 -30.19 -22.67
N TYR A 562 28.37 -31.35 -22.36
CA TYR A 562 27.63 -32.61 -22.33
C TYR A 562 26.53 -32.60 -21.25
N ASP A 563 26.83 -32.10 -20.05
CA ASP A 563 25.86 -31.94 -18.97
C ASP A 563 24.68 -31.05 -19.39
N GLN A 564 24.93 -30.03 -20.22
CA GLN A 564 23.86 -29.19 -20.77
C GLN A 564 22.94 -29.95 -21.74
N TRP A 565 23.45 -30.93 -22.50
CA TRP A 565 22.62 -31.76 -23.37
C TRP A 565 21.64 -32.62 -22.57
N LEU A 566 22.00 -32.94 -21.31
CA LEU A 566 21.20 -33.77 -20.40
C LEU A 566 20.23 -32.98 -19.51
N LEU A 567 20.28 -31.64 -19.50
CA LEU A 567 19.49 -30.77 -18.61
C LEU A 567 17.97 -30.94 -18.71
N TYR A 568 17.47 -31.48 -19.82
CA TYR A 568 16.02 -31.65 -20.09
C TYR A 568 15.59 -33.11 -20.19
N GLU A 569 16.50 -34.06 -19.95
CA GLU A 569 16.21 -35.49 -19.92
C GLU A 569 15.72 -35.91 -18.52
N ASN A 570 14.70 -36.78 -18.47
CA ASN A 570 14.29 -37.36 -17.18
C ASN A 570 15.37 -38.34 -16.72
N ALA A 571 15.84 -38.19 -15.47
CA ALA A 571 16.90 -39.03 -14.89
C ALA A 571 16.61 -40.56 -14.89
N THR A 572 15.39 -40.97 -15.20
CA THR A 572 14.96 -42.37 -15.31
C THR A 572 15.22 -43.01 -16.67
N ASP A 573 15.49 -42.22 -17.72
CA ASP A 573 15.62 -42.70 -19.10
C ASP A 573 17.09 -42.85 -19.54
N ILE A 574 18.04 -42.47 -18.69
CA ILE A 574 19.48 -42.57 -18.94
C ILE A 574 20.02 -43.85 -18.29
N PRO A 575 20.51 -44.83 -19.06
CA PRO A 575 21.13 -46.03 -18.50
C PRO A 575 22.34 -45.64 -17.63
N THR A 576 22.42 -46.16 -16.41
CA THR A 576 23.51 -45.90 -15.45
C THR A 576 24.88 -46.44 -15.86
N SER A 577 25.01 -46.93 -17.09
CA SER A 577 26.23 -47.50 -17.65
C SER A 577 26.50 -46.94 -19.05
N ILE A 578 26.92 -45.67 -19.14
CA ILE A 578 27.62 -45.09 -20.29
C ILE A 578 28.74 -44.21 -19.76
#